data_AF-A0A524B0R6-F1
#
_entry.id   AF-A0A524B0R6-F1
#
_cell.length_a   1.000
_cell.length_b   1.000
_cell.length_c   1.000
_cell.angle_alpha   90.00
_cell.angle_beta   90.00
_cell.angle_gamma   90.00
#
_symmetry.space_group_name_H-M   'P 1'
#
loop_
_entity.id
_entity.type
_entity.pdbx_description
1 polymer ?
#
loop_
_entity_poly.entity_id
_entity_poly.type
_entity_poly.pdbx_seq_one_letter_code
_entity_poly.pdbx_strand_id
1 'polypeptide(L)'
;MTTADSHPFSTGPEPDDSQLEESMEALAEARRRLAEVPAEVVVVNHAMGLYELAAIHLTASPPDLAAAALSIDALACLVDGLGDRLGPDAAVLGDALSNIRLAFVQIKG
;
A
#
# COMPACT_ATOMS: atom_id res chain seq x y z
N MET A 1 -40.96 35.49 -10.04
CA MET A 1 -40.29 35.11 -11.30
C MET A 1 -38.80 35.09 -10.98
N THR A 2 -38.34 33.93 -10.50
CA THR A 2 -37.00 33.73 -9.92
C THR A 2 -36.02 33.47 -11.05
N THR A 3 -35.01 34.32 -11.18
CA THR A 3 -33.83 34.11 -12.02
C THR A 3 -33.00 32.99 -11.41
N ALA A 4 -32.98 31.84 -12.08
CA ALA A 4 -32.01 30.79 -11.80
C ALA A 4 -30.67 31.20 -12.45
N ASP A 5 -29.77 31.76 -11.65
CA ASP A 5 -28.35 31.88 -12.02
C ASP A 5 -27.74 30.47 -11.94
N SER A 6 -27.70 29.80 -13.10
CA SER A 6 -27.01 28.54 -13.28
C SER A 6 -25.50 28.77 -13.13
N HIS A 7 -24.89 28.18 -12.11
CA HIS A 7 -23.44 28.15 -11.97
C HIS A 7 -22.81 27.49 -13.21
N PRO A 8 -21.83 28.13 -13.87
CA PRO A 8 -21.10 27.46 -14.94
C PRO A 8 -20.22 26.39 -14.28
N PHE A 9 -20.50 25.13 -14.59
CA PHE A 9 -19.52 24.07 -14.37
C PHE A 9 -18.32 24.43 -15.24
N SER A 10 -17.27 24.98 -14.62
CA SER A 10 -16.03 25.33 -15.30
C SER A 10 -15.35 24.04 -15.76
N THR A 11 -15.65 23.59 -16.97
CA THR A 11 -14.76 22.71 -17.73
C THR A 11 -13.47 23.47 -17.96
N GLY A 12 -12.43 23.13 -17.20
CA GLY A 12 -11.07 23.56 -17.51
C GLY A 12 -10.67 23.12 -18.92
N PRO A 13 -9.63 23.73 -19.52
CA PRO A 13 -9.22 23.39 -20.88
C PRO A 13 -8.94 21.89 -20.99
N GLU A 14 -9.51 21.24 -21.99
CA GLU A 14 -9.15 19.87 -22.34
C GLU A 14 -7.66 19.84 -22.71
N PRO A 15 -6.89 18.85 -22.23
CA PRO A 15 -5.48 18.74 -22.57
C PRO A 15 -5.31 18.61 -24.09
N ASP A 16 -4.40 19.41 -24.65
CA ASP A 16 -4.00 19.32 -26.06
C ASP A 16 -3.26 18.00 -26.32
N ASP A 17 -3.26 17.53 -27.57
CA ASP A 17 -2.65 16.27 -28.01
C ASP A 17 -1.17 16.18 -27.59
N SER A 18 -0.45 17.31 -27.65
CA SER A 18 0.95 17.42 -27.21
C SER A 18 1.15 17.14 -25.71
N GLN A 19 0.25 17.65 -24.86
CA GLN A 19 0.30 17.41 -23.40
C GLN A 19 -0.06 15.97 -23.06
N LEU A 20 -0.97 15.37 -23.83
CA LEU A 20 -1.30 13.95 -23.72
C LEU A 20 -0.08 13.08 -24.04
N GLU A 21 0.59 13.34 -25.16
CA GLU A 21 1.81 12.62 -25.58
C GLU A 21 2.93 12.73 -24.52
N GLU A 22 3.22 13.94 -24.04
CA GLU A 22 4.22 14.16 -22.98
C GLU A 22 3.88 13.39 -21.69
N SER A 23 2.60 13.38 -21.28
CA SER A 23 2.15 12.63 -20.10
C SER A 23 2.29 11.12 -20.26
N MET A 24 2.06 10.61 -21.48
CA MET A 24 2.21 9.20 -21.81
C MET A 24 3.67 8.78 -21.81
N GLU A 25 4.56 9.61 -22.35
CA GLU A 25 6.01 9.39 -22.31
C GLU A 25 6.54 9.35 -20.87
N ALA A 26 6.11 10.29 -20.03
CA ALA A 26 6.48 10.32 -18.61
C ALA A 26 6.02 9.07 -17.87
N LEU A 27 4.79 8.59 -18.11
CA LEU A 27 4.29 7.35 -17.51
C LEU A 27 5.07 6.12 -18.01
N ALA A 28 5.40 6.07 -19.30
CA ALA A 28 6.19 4.98 -19.87
C ALA A 28 7.62 4.95 -19.30
N GLU A 29 8.24 6.11 -19.10
CA GLU A 29 9.53 6.22 -18.43
C GLU A 29 9.46 5.78 -16.96
N ALA A 30 8.47 6.23 -16.20
CA ALA A 30 8.26 5.80 -14.83
C ALA A 30 8.09 4.27 -14.73
N ARG A 31 7.32 3.66 -15.66
CA ARG A 31 7.17 2.20 -15.74
C ARG A 31 8.49 1.48 -16.04
N ARG A 32 9.32 2.00 -16.96
CA ARG A 32 10.63 1.43 -17.27
C ARG A 32 11.54 1.41 -16.04
N ARG A 33 11.64 2.54 -15.33
CA ARG A 33 12.44 2.66 -14.11
C ARG A 33 11.96 1.68 -13.01
N LEU A 34 10.65 1.52 -12.84
CA LEU A 34 10.11 0.55 -11.88
C LEU A 34 10.45 -0.90 -12.25
N ALA A 35 10.49 -1.22 -13.54
CA ALA A 35 10.83 -2.56 -14.03
C ALA A 35 12.32 -2.94 -13.82
N GLU A 36 13.18 -1.95 -13.55
CA GLU A 36 14.60 -2.19 -13.23
C GLU A 36 14.80 -2.65 -11.78
N VAL A 37 13.83 -2.40 -10.89
CA VAL A 37 13.89 -2.83 -9.50
C VAL A 37 13.51 -4.32 -9.41
N PRO A 38 14.33 -5.18 -8.77
CA PRO A 38 13.95 -6.57 -8.56
C PRO A 38 12.59 -6.68 -7.85
N ALA A 39 11.68 -7.48 -8.41
CA ALA A 39 10.32 -7.60 -7.89
C ALA A 39 10.29 -8.04 -6.42
N GLU A 40 11.24 -8.88 -5.98
CA GLU A 40 11.37 -9.31 -4.59
C GLU A 40 11.58 -8.13 -3.63
N VAL A 41 12.38 -7.12 -4.01
CA VAL A 41 12.64 -5.93 -3.19
C VAL A 41 11.36 -5.12 -3.01
N VAL A 42 10.57 -4.98 -4.08
CA VAL A 42 9.28 -4.27 -4.05
C VAL A 42 8.28 -5.03 -3.17
N VAL A 43 8.20 -6.35 -3.31
CA VAL A 43 7.30 -7.20 -2.53
C VAL A 43 7.67 -7.21 -1.04
N VAL A 44 8.96 -7.31 -0.70
CA VAL A 44 9.45 -7.21 0.68
C VAL A 44 9.11 -5.85 1.27
N ASN A 45 9.28 -4.77 0.51
CA ASN A 45 8.88 -3.43 0.95
C ASN A 45 7.36 -3.35 1.23
N HIS A 46 6.52 -3.98 0.40
CA HIS A 46 5.08 -4.05 0.67
C HIS A 46 4.73 -4.88 1.89
N ALA A 47 5.43 -6.00 2.13
CA ALA A 47 5.27 -6.79 3.35
C ALA A 47 5.60 -5.94 4.60
N MET A 48 6.71 -5.19 4.57
CA MET A 48 7.05 -4.26 5.63
C MET A 48 5.98 -3.18 5.84
N GLY A 49 5.41 -2.62 4.78
CA GLY A 49 4.29 -1.67 4.88
C GLY A 49 3.04 -2.26 5.56
N LEU A 50 2.73 -3.54 5.32
CA LEU A 50 1.63 -4.23 6.00
C LEU A 50 1.92 -4.46 7.48
N TYR A 51 3.16 -4.77 7.84
CA TYR A 51 3.60 -4.83 9.24
C TYR A 51 3.42 -3.48 9.95
N GLU A 52 3.89 -2.39 9.34
CA GLU A 52 3.76 -1.04 9.90
C GLU A 52 2.29 -0.64 10.05
N LEU A 53 1.46 -0.95 9.06
CA LEU A 53 0.02 -0.67 9.11
C LEU A 53 -0.65 -1.42 10.28
N ALA A 54 -0.32 -2.69 10.48
CA ALA A 54 -0.78 -3.46 11.63
C ALA A 54 -0.36 -2.81 12.96
N ALA A 55 0.91 -2.40 13.06
CA ALA A 55 1.44 -1.76 14.26
C ALA A 55 0.76 -0.41 14.57
N ILE A 56 0.52 0.42 13.54
CA ILE A 56 -0.20 1.70 13.68
C ILE A 56 -1.60 1.47 14.25
N HIS A 57 -2.36 0.52 13.69
CA HIS A 57 -3.71 0.21 14.16
C HIS A 57 -3.73 -0.42 15.56
N LEU A 58 -2.74 -1.26 15.89
CA LEU A 58 -2.62 -1.85 17.23
C LEU A 58 -2.28 -0.84 18.32
N THR A 59 -1.44 0.15 18.00
CA THR A 59 -1.00 1.18 18.94
C THR A 59 -1.91 2.40 18.98
N ALA A 60 -2.96 2.43 18.16
CA ALA A 60 -3.99 3.46 18.20
C ALA A 60 -4.71 3.50 19.57
N SER A 61 -5.38 4.62 19.86
CA SER A 61 -6.12 4.83 21.10
C SER A 61 -7.55 5.30 20.81
N PRO A 62 -8.56 4.42 20.92
CA PRO A 62 -8.47 2.99 21.24
C PRO A 62 -7.85 2.16 20.09
N PRO A 63 -7.26 0.98 20.37
CA PRO A 63 -6.75 0.09 19.33
C PRO A 63 -7.82 -0.32 18.33
N ASP A 64 -7.49 -0.30 17.04
CA ASP A 64 -8.35 -0.82 15.98
C ASP A 64 -7.96 -2.27 15.66
N LEU A 65 -8.54 -3.21 16.40
CA LEU A 65 -8.24 -4.63 16.26
C LEU A 65 -8.70 -5.20 14.91
N ALA A 66 -9.73 -4.63 14.28
CA ALA A 66 -10.21 -5.13 12.99
C ALA A 66 -9.25 -4.75 11.86
N ALA A 67 -8.83 -3.48 11.82
CA ALA A 67 -7.85 -3.02 10.83
C ALA A 67 -6.46 -3.63 11.04
N ALA A 68 -6.05 -3.81 12.31
CA ALA A 68 -4.83 -4.53 12.65
C ALA A 68 -4.87 -5.99 12.17
N ALA A 69 -5.97 -6.71 12.44
CA ALA A 69 -6.12 -8.11 12.02
C ALA A 69 -6.03 -8.25 10.49
N LEU A 70 -6.73 -7.38 9.74
CA LEU A 70 -6.66 -7.37 8.27
C LEU A 70 -5.22 -7.21 7.77
N SER A 71 -4.46 -6.30 8.36
CA SER A 71 -3.06 -6.04 7.97
C SER A 71 -2.15 -7.23 8.31
N ILE A 72 -2.34 -7.86 9.47
CA ILE A 72 -1.61 -9.05 9.90
C ILE A 72 -1.92 -10.24 8.98
N ASP A 73 -3.17 -10.44 8.60
CA ASP A 73 -3.59 -11.51 7.70
C ASP A 73 -3.01 -11.32 6.29
N ALA A 74 -3.01 -10.08 5.78
CA ALA A 74 -2.39 -9.76 4.50
C ALA A 74 -0.86 -10.02 4.52
N LEU A 75 -0.18 -9.60 5.59
CA LEU A 75 1.24 -9.89 5.79
C LEU A 75 1.48 -11.41 5.84
N ALA A 76 0.65 -12.14 6.57
CA ALA A 76 0.72 -13.60 6.66
C ALA A 76 0.58 -14.27 5.30
N CYS A 77 -0.40 -13.87 4.48
CA CYS A 77 -0.57 -14.42 3.14
C CYS A 77 0.69 -14.26 2.27
N LEU A 78 1.42 -13.14 2.41
CA LEU A 78 2.67 -12.92 1.67
C LEU A 78 3.82 -13.75 2.26
N VAL A 79 4.04 -13.68 3.56
CA VAL A 79 5.18 -14.33 4.22
C VAL A 79 5.06 -15.85 4.16
N ASP A 80 3.91 -16.39 4.58
CA ASP A 80 3.66 -17.83 4.61
C ASP A 80 3.48 -18.38 3.18
N GLY A 81 2.92 -17.60 2.26
CA GLY A 81 2.63 -18.02 0.89
C GLY A 81 3.82 -17.94 -0.07
N LEU A 82 4.75 -17.00 0.13
CA LEU A 82 5.91 -16.83 -0.76
C LEU A 82 7.17 -17.52 -0.22
N GLY A 83 7.35 -17.60 1.11
CA GLY A 83 8.50 -18.27 1.73
C GLY A 83 9.84 -17.81 1.16
N ASP A 84 10.67 -18.76 0.73
CA ASP A 84 12.02 -18.51 0.18
C ASP A 84 12.04 -17.58 -1.04
N ARG A 85 10.91 -17.36 -1.72
CA ARG A 85 10.80 -16.40 -2.85
C ARG A 85 10.91 -14.93 -2.42
N LEU A 86 10.82 -14.66 -1.11
CA LEU A 86 11.10 -13.34 -0.53
C LEU A 86 12.60 -13.06 -0.42
N GLY A 87 13.45 -14.03 -0.73
CA GLY A 87 14.89 -13.87 -0.73
C GLY A 87 15.45 -13.77 0.70
N PRO A 88 16.55 -13.02 0.90
CA PRO A 88 17.27 -12.97 2.18
C PRO A 88 16.43 -12.50 3.38
N ASP A 89 15.39 -11.68 3.13
CA ASP A 89 14.56 -11.09 4.19
C ASP A 89 13.43 -12.02 4.67
N ALA A 90 13.25 -13.20 4.05
CA ALA A 90 12.17 -14.13 4.39
C ALA A 90 12.14 -14.48 5.89
N ALA A 91 13.29 -14.78 6.47
CA ALA A 91 13.40 -15.12 7.89
C ALA A 91 13.04 -13.92 8.80
N VAL A 92 13.53 -12.73 8.45
CA VAL A 92 13.26 -11.49 9.20
C VAL A 92 11.76 -11.16 9.17
N LEU A 93 11.11 -11.31 8.02
CA LEU A 93 9.66 -11.11 7.88
C LEU A 93 8.86 -12.16 8.66
N GLY A 94 9.31 -13.42 8.70
CA GLY A 94 8.71 -14.47 9.53
C GLY A 94 8.76 -14.15 11.02
N ASP A 95 9.90 -13.66 11.51
CA ASP A 95 10.06 -13.21 12.89
C ASP A 95 9.18 -11.98 13.19
N ALA A 96 9.14 -11.00 12.29
CA ALA A 96 8.30 -9.81 12.41
C ALA A 96 6.80 -10.17 12.49
N LEU A 97 6.34 -11.08 11.62
CA LEU A 97 4.97 -11.60 11.62
C LEU A 97 4.63 -12.31 12.95
N SER A 98 5.56 -13.10 13.48
CA SER A 98 5.39 -13.79 14.76
C SER A 98 5.24 -12.80 15.92
N ASN A 99 6.10 -11.77 15.94
CA ASN A 99 6.08 -10.72 16.95
C ASN A 99 4.78 -9.90 16.92
N ILE A 100 4.31 -9.48 15.74
CA ILE A 100 3.09 -8.67 15.64
C ILE A 100 1.83 -9.48 16.00
N ARG A 101 1.79 -10.78 15.65
CA ARG A 101 0.72 -11.70 16.09
C ARG A 101 0.68 -11.83 17.62
N LEU A 102 1.84 -11.93 18.27
CA LEU A 102 1.92 -11.96 19.74
C LEU A 102 1.41 -10.66 20.36
N ALA A 103 1.84 -9.50 19.84
CA ALA A 103 1.37 -8.20 20.30
C ALA A 103 -0.16 -8.05 20.15
N PHE A 104 -0.73 -8.51 19.02
CA PHE A 104 -2.17 -8.51 18.79
C PHE A 104 -2.93 -9.29 19.88
N VAL A 105 -2.47 -10.50 20.21
CA VAL A 105 -3.12 -11.33 21.24
C VAL A 105 -3.01 -10.68 22.63
N GLN A 106 -1.85 -10.08 22.95
CA GLN A 106 -1.64 -9.39 24.22
C GLN A 106 -2.54 -8.16 24.41
N ILE A 107 -2.85 -7.43 23.34
CA ILE A 107 -3.71 -6.23 23.38
C ILE A 107 -5.19 -6.61 23.34
N LYS A 108 -5.54 -7.67 22.61
CA LYS A 108 -6.92 -8.17 22.50
C LYS A 108 -7.41 -8.83 23.80
N GLY A 109 -6.51 -9.48 24.53
CA GLY A 109 -6.78 -10.19 25.79
C GLY A 109 -6.98 -9.24 26.96
#